data_AF-A0A8T5BU72-F1
#
_entry.id   AF-A0A8T5BU72-F1
#
_cell.length_a   1.000
_cell.length_b   1.000
_cell.length_c   1.000
_cell.angle_alpha   90.00
_cell.angle_beta   90.00
_cell.angle_gamma   90.00
#
_symmetry.space_group_name_H-M   'P 1'
#
loop_
_entity.id
_entity.type
_entity.pdbx_description
1 polymer ?
#
loop_
_entity_poly.entity_id
_entity_poly.type
_entity_poly.pdbx_seq_one_letter_code
_entity_poly.pdbx_strand_id
1 'polypeptide(L)'
;MSLESFVINPSINVSPYCYSIFRIEPYLNCWHRCLYCFGRWYRREPGNGSEVEPNVIRDFRRTLIFLRKRNLKTIPFRLSTLVDPF
;
A
#
# COMPACT_ATOMS: atom_id res chain seq x y z
N MET A 1 -6.52 0.78 14.29
CA MET A 1 -5.77 0.03 13.27
C MET A 1 -6.80 -0.51 12.31
N SER A 2 -7.00 0.14 11.16
CA SER A 2 -7.85 -0.43 10.12
C SER A 2 -6.97 -1.39 9.31
N LEU A 3 -7.28 -2.68 9.35
CA LEU A 3 -6.59 -3.71 8.56
C LEU A 3 -6.88 -3.58 7.06
N GLU A 4 -7.92 -2.84 6.69
CA GLU A 4 -8.35 -2.63 5.31
C GLU A 4 -7.29 -1.92 4.45
N SER A 5 -6.41 -1.13 5.07
CA SER A 5 -5.33 -0.44 4.37
C SER A 5 -4.23 -1.39 3.87
N PHE A 6 -4.13 -2.59 4.46
CA PHE A 6 -3.11 -3.58 4.12
C PHE A 6 -3.56 -4.65 3.13
N VAL A 7 -4.82 -4.59 2.69
CA VAL A 7 -5.39 -5.53 1.71
C VAL A 7 -5.74 -4.81 0.42
N ILE A 8 -5.82 -5.59 -0.66
CA ILE A 8 -6.32 -5.13 -1.94
C ILE A 8 -7.80 -5.49 -2.00
N ASN A 9 -8.66 -4.49 -1.90
CA ASN A 9 -10.10 -4.67 -2.02
C ASN A 9 -10.50 -4.99 -3.47
N PRO A 10 -11.63 -5.69 -3.69
CA PRO A 10 -12.20 -5.86 -5.02
C PRO A 10 -12.42 -4.52 -5.72
N SER A 11 -12.03 -4.43 -6.99
CA SER A 11 -12.17 -3.23 -7.81
C SER A 11 -12.30 -3.65 -9.28
N ILE A 12 -13.08 -2.91 -10.06
CA ILE A 12 -13.18 -3.12 -11.52
C ILE A 12 -11.85 -2.91 -12.24
N ASN A 13 -10.93 -2.18 -11.61
CA ASN A 13 -9.63 -1.78 -12.16
C ASN A 13 -8.49 -2.71 -11.71
N VAL A 14 -8.77 -3.70 -10.85
CA VAL A 14 -7.76 -4.61 -10.30
C VAL A 14 -8.18 -6.05 -10.58
N SER A 15 -7.24 -6.86 -11.07
CA SER A 15 -7.48 -8.28 -11.27
C SER A 15 -7.97 -8.92 -9.97
N PRO A 16 -9.04 -9.75 -10.00
CA PRO A 16 -9.52 -10.45 -8.81
C PRO A 16 -8.37 -11.18 -8.11
N TYR A 17 -7.44 -11.79 -8.84
CA TYR A 17 -6.32 -12.53 -8.24
C TYR A 17 -5.43 -11.72 -7.27
N CYS A 18 -5.48 -10.38 -7.32
CA CYS A 18 -4.72 -9.52 -6.43
C CYS A 18 -5.25 -9.44 -4.98
N TYR A 19 -6.46 -9.89 -4.66
CA TYR A 19 -6.96 -9.90 -3.25
C TYR A 19 -6.15 -10.81 -2.32
N SER A 20 -5.37 -11.74 -2.90
CA SER A 20 -4.51 -12.68 -2.15
C SER A 20 -3.20 -12.04 -1.65
N ILE A 21 -2.92 -10.80 -2.06
CA ILE A 21 -1.65 -10.12 -1.79
C ILE A 21 -1.89 -9.02 -0.75
N PHE A 22 -1.07 -9.02 0.30
CA PHE A 22 -1.02 -7.93 1.25
C PHE A 22 -0.12 -6.81 0.72
N ARG A 23 -0.53 -5.55 0.93
CA ARG A 23 0.19 -4.37 0.47
C ARG A 23 0.51 -3.40 1.59
N ILE A 24 1.51 -2.55 1.37
CA ILE A 24 1.82 -1.41 2.21
C ILE A 24 2.10 -0.25 1.26
N GLU A 25 1.32 0.82 1.37
CA GLU A 25 1.46 2.04 0.56
C GLU A 25 1.79 3.21 1.49
N PRO A 26 3.05 3.36 1.92
CA PRO A 26 3.43 4.49 2.77
C PRO A 26 3.68 5.74 1.93
N TYR A 27 3.97 5.61 0.64
CA TYR A 27 4.23 6.74 -0.25
C TYR A 27 2.96 7.14 -0.98
N LEU A 28 2.69 8.44 -1.06
CA LEU A 28 1.48 8.96 -1.66
C LEU A 28 1.69 9.51 -3.07
N ASN A 29 2.94 9.80 -3.42
CA ASN A 29 3.31 10.54 -4.63
C ASN A 29 4.27 9.73 -5.51
N CYS A 30 4.30 10.05 -6.80
CA CYS A 30 5.22 9.45 -7.76
C CYS A 30 5.48 10.45 -8.89
N TRP A 31 6.75 10.79 -9.11
CA TRP A 31 7.18 11.83 -10.06
C TRP A 31 7.15 11.37 -11.51
N HIS A 32 7.07 10.06 -11.74
CA HIS A 32 7.04 9.46 -13.06
C HIS A 32 5.71 9.72 -13.77
N ARG A 33 5.82 10.14 -15.04
CA ARG A 33 4.68 10.44 -15.92
C ARG A 33 4.42 9.33 -16.94
N CYS A 34 4.61 8.07 -16.56
CA CYS A 34 4.44 6.91 -17.45
C CYS A 34 3.04 6.89 -18.08
N LEU A 35 2.95 6.73 -19.41
CA LEU A 35 1.69 6.70 -20.17
C LEU A 35 0.76 5.58 -19.69
N TYR A 36 1.34 4.44 -19.30
CA TYR A 36 0.65 3.22 -18.88
C TYR A 36 0.43 3.11 -17.36
N CYS A 37 0.59 4.21 -16.60
CA CYS A 37 0.52 4.13 -15.15
C CYS A 37 -0.93 3.93 -14.65
N PHE A 38 -1.25 2.72 -14.22
CA PHE A 38 -2.52 2.40 -13.56
C PHE A 38 -2.76 3.21 -12.28
N GLY A 39 -1.70 3.66 -11.60
CA GLY A 39 -1.80 4.54 -10.45
C GLY A 39 -2.47 5.89 -10.75
N ARG A 40 -2.52 6.34 -12.02
CA ARG A 40 -3.20 7.59 -12.41
C ARG A 40 -4.68 7.62 -12.04
N TRP A 41 -5.33 6.46 -12.00
CA TRP A 41 -6.75 6.37 -11.62
C TRP A 41 -7.00 6.50 -10.11
N TYR A 42 -5.94 6.36 -9.29
CA TYR A 42 -6.03 6.31 -7.83
C TYR A 42 -5.30 7.46 -7.12
N ARG A 43 -4.33 8.10 -7.80
CA ARG A 43 -3.55 9.19 -7.22
C ARG A 43 -4.46 10.37 -6.91
N ARG A 44 -4.34 10.90 -5.69
CA ARG A 44 -4.74 12.28 -5.43
C ARG A 44 -3.83 13.18 -6.25
N GLU A 45 -4.36 14.28 -6.78
CA GLU A 45 -3.54 15.24 -7.51
C GLU A 45 -2.33 15.65 -6.65
N PRO A 46 -1.12 15.72 -7.24
CA PRO A 46 0.06 16.14 -6.50
C PRO A 46 -0.14 17.59 -6.03
N GLY A 47 -0.44 17.76 -4.75
CA GLY A 47 -0.71 19.06 -4.15
C GLY A 47 -0.33 19.05 -2.67
N ASN A 48 0.76 19.74 -2.35
CA ASN A 48 1.18 20.27 -1.03
C ASN A 48 1.03 19.38 0.22
N GLY A 49 0.85 18.07 0.08
CA GLY A 49 0.72 17.10 1.17
C GLY A 49 2.02 16.34 1.42
N SER A 50 2.12 15.73 2.61
CA SER A 50 3.25 14.88 2.99
C SER A 50 3.45 13.74 1.97
N GLU A 51 4.69 13.52 1.53
CA GLU A 51 5.03 12.45 0.56
C GLU A 51 4.87 11.04 1.15
N VAL A 52 4.77 10.96 2.47
CA VAL A 52 4.70 9.72 3.26
C VAL A 52 3.53 9.78 4.23
N GLU A 53 2.83 8.66 4.42
CA GLU A 53 1.76 8.45 5.39
C GLU A 53 2.32 7.75 6.66
N PRO A 54 2.64 8.48 7.75
CA PRO A 54 3.35 7.91 8.91
C PRO A 54 2.49 6.87 9.67
N ASN A 55 1.16 7.01 9.56
CA ASN A 55 0.21 6.11 10.19
C ASN A 55 0.32 4.69 9.62
N VAL A 56 0.58 4.54 8.32
CA VAL A 56 0.75 3.24 7.64
C VAL A 56 1.95 2.49 8.21
N ILE A 57 3.09 3.16 8.37
CA ILE A 57 4.31 2.56 8.93
C ILE A 57 4.08 2.15 10.39
N ARG A 58 3.46 3.04 11.19
CA ARG A 58 3.17 2.76 12.60
C ARG A 58 2.25 1.56 12.75
N ASP A 59 1.18 1.50 11.97
CA ASP A 59 0.21 0.40 12.05
C ASP A 59 0.83 -0.90 11.51
N PHE A 60 1.66 -0.84 10.47
CA PHE A 60 2.39 -2.01 9.98
C PHE A 60 3.32 -2.58 11.05
N ARG A 61 4.08 -1.73 11.74
CA ARG A 61 4.94 -2.17 12.85
C ARG A 61 4.15 -2.86 13.95
N ARG A 62 2.97 -2.33 14.31
CA ARG A 62 2.10 -2.96 15.30
C ARG A 62 1.57 -4.32 14.82
N THR A 63 1.22 -4.45 13.54
CA THR A 63 0.82 -5.73 12.92
C THR A 63 1.95 -6.76 12.99
N LEU A 64 3.19 -6.38 12.65
CA LEU A 64 4.34 -7.27 12.74
C LEU A 64 4.58 -7.77 14.17
N ILE A 65 4.48 -6.89 15.17
CA ILE A 65 4.60 -7.27 16.59
C ILE A 65 3.49 -8.25 16.98
N PHE A 66 2.26 -8.01 16.54
CA PHE A 66 1.10 -8.88 16.80
C PHE A 66 1.28 -10.28 16.22
N LEU A 67 1.73 -10.38 14.96
CA LEU A 67 1.97 -11.66 14.28
C LEU A 67 3.11 -12.43 14.94
N ARG A 68 4.22 -11.74 15.25
CA ARG A 68 5.37 -12.33 15.93
C ARG A 68 5.00 -12.90 17.31
N LYS A 69 4.19 -12.17 18.09
CA LYS A 69 3.70 -12.64 19.40
C LYS A 69 2.85 -13.92 19.31
N ARG A 70 2.26 -14.22 18.15
CA ARG A 70 1.46 -15.42 17.89
C ARG A 70 2.24 -16.53 17.18
N ASN A 71 3.54 -16.33 16.96
CA ASN A 71 4.38 -17.26 16.23
C ASN A 71 3.85 -17.57 14.81
N LEU A 72 3.15 -16.61 14.20
CA LEU A 72 2.64 -16.74 12.85
C LEU A 72 3.74 -16.38 11.85
N LYS A 73 3.88 -17.19 10.80
CA LYS A 73 4.75 -16.85 9.67
C LYS A 73 4.22 -15.58 9.00
N THR A 74 5.06 -14.57 8.90
CA THR A 74 4.75 -13.37 8.13
C THR A 74 4.73 -13.70 6.66
N ILE A 75 3.56 -13.53 6.05
CA ILE A 75 3.40 -13.45 4.60
C ILE A 75 4.07 -12.18 4.07
N PRO A 76 4.63 -12.22 2.84
CA PRO A 76 5.25 -11.05 2.25
C PRO A 76 4.21 -9.96 2.00
N PHE A 77 4.56 -8.72 2.36
CA PHE A 77 3.80 -7.53 2.01
C PHE A 77 4.49 -6.86 0.82
N ARG A 78 3.71 -6.53 -0.21
CA ARG A 78 4.22 -5.78 -1.35
C ARG A 78 4.22 -4.28 -1.03
N LEU A 79 5.39 -3.66 -1.10
CA LEU A 79 5.56 -2.22 -0.92
C LEU A 79 5.31 -1.49 -2.23
N SER A 80 4.73 -0.28 -2.17
CA SER A 80 4.69 0.67 -3.29
C SER A 80 4.11 0.07 -4.58
N THR A 81 2.89 -0.46 -4.52
CA THR A 81 2.29 -1.21 -5.64
C THR A 81 1.90 -0.32 -6.82
N LEU A 82 1.63 0.97 -6.59
CA LEU A 82 1.12 1.91 -7.61
C LEU A 82 1.91 3.22 -7.70
N VAL A 83 2.93 3.35 -6.86
CA VAL A 83 3.79 4.54 -6.74
C VAL A 83 5.24 4.10 -6.78
N ASP A 84 6.10 4.95 -7.32
CA ASP A 84 7.54 4.79 -7.20
C ASP A 84 8.06 6.01 -6.43
N PRO A 85 8.62 5.80 -5.22
CA PRO A 85 9.17 6.88 -4.42
C PRO A 85 10.57 7.33 -4.83
N PHE A 86 11.21 6.69 -5.82
CA PHE A 86 12.57 6.98 -6.27
C PHE A 86 12.65 7.51 -7.71
#